data_AF-A0A2D6A1G4-F1
#
_entry.id   AF-A0A2D6A1G4-F1
#
_cell.length_a   1.000
_cell.length_b   1.000
_cell.length_c   1.000
_cell.angle_alpha   90.00
_cell.angle_beta   90.00
_cell.angle_gamma   90.00
#
_symmetry.space_group_name_H-M   'P 1'
#
loop_
_entity.id
_entity.type
_entity.pdbx_description
1 polymer ?
#
loop_
_entity_poly.entity_id
_entity_poly.type
_entity_poly.pdbx_seq_one_letter_code
_entity_poly.pdbx_strand_id
1 'polypeptide(L)'
;MMRRRGWFGVLLAITFAIYAPSLTNQFALDDAFVAKAALPPPQDTANPLISELQPVSRYFLTNYWHGAGRGGQLYRPITIWSYALTHAAFGSGDNEALPHHSFNVLLHLLAVWLAYRAGRRTEARQHLDAALAIDPGLKEASDLRHRWR
;
A
#
# COMPACT_ATOMS: atom_id res chain seq x y z
N MET A 1 -20.28 24.81 -7.60
CA MET A 1 -19.47 24.27 -6.47
C MET A 1 -19.69 22.76 -6.38
N MET A 2 -18.68 21.93 -6.68
CA MET A 2 -18.81 20.47 -6.50
C MET A 2 -18.97 20.12 -5.01
N ARG A 3 -19.93 19.26 -4.69
CA ARG A 3 -20.12 18.74 -3.33
C ARG A 3 -18.84 18.03 -2.88
N ARG A 4 -18.53 18.08 -1.58
CA ARG A 4 -17.31 17.49 -0.96
C ARG A 4 -17.04 16.03 -1.35
N ARG A 5 -18.10 15.23 -1.57
CA ARG A 5 -18.00 13.85 -2.07
C ARG A 5 -17.48 13.77 -3.51
N GLY A 6 -17.85 14.73 -4.35
CA GLY A 6 -17.35 14.84 -5.73
C GLY A 6 -15.86 15.15 -5.77
N TRP A 7 -15.37 16.04 -4.90
CA TRP A 7 -13.94 16.32 -4.78
C TRP A 7 -13.12 15.09 -4.35
N PHE A 8 -13.65 14.29 -3.43
CA PHE A 8 -12.99 13.05 -3.06
C PHE A 8 -12.89 12.06 -4.23
N GLY A 9 -13.97 11.92 -5.02
CA GLY A 9 -13.96 11.12 -6.24
C GLY A 9 -12.91 11.62 -7.26
N VAL A 10 -12.78 12.94 -7.42
CA VAL A 10 -11.76 13.54 -8.28
C VAL A 10 -10.35 13.22 -7.79
N LEU A 11 -10.09 13.29 -6.48
CA LEU A 11 -8.79 12.92 -5.92
C LEU A 11 -8.43 11.45 -6.19
N LEU A 12 -9.38 10.53 -6.05
CA LEU A 12 -9.16 9.13 -6.40
C LEU A 12 -8.93 8.94 -7.90
N ALA A 13 -9.70 9.62 -8.74
CA ALA A 13 -9.55 9.54 -10.20
C ALA A 13 -8.19 10.07 -10.66
N ILE A 14 -7.73 11.20 -10.11
CA ILE A 14 -6.40 11.76 -10.37
C ILE A 14 -5.31 10.78 -9.90
N THR A 15 -5.46 10.23 -8.69
CA THR A 15 -4.51 9.24 -8.15
C THR A 15 -4.41 8.04 -9.08
N PHE A 16 -5.56 7.48 -9.50
CA PHE A 16 -5.59 6.39 -10.47
C PHE A 16 -4.91 6.78 -11.78
N ALA A 17 -5.24 7.94 -12.36
CA ALA A 17 -4.67 8.38 -13.62
C ALA A 17 -3.13 8.54 -13.58
N ILE A 18 -2.57 8.96 -12.44
CA ILE A 18 -1.11 9.06 -12.24
C ILE A 18 -0.45 7.67 -12.25
N TYR A 19 -1.06 6.67 -11.62
CA TYR A 19 -0.47 5.32 -11.51
C TYR A 19 -0.92 4.34 -12.59
N ALA A 20 -1.99 4.63 -13.33
CA ALA A 20 -2.53 3.76 -14.38
C ALA A 20 -1.51 3.35 -15.46
N PRO A 21 -0.56 4.22 -15.89
CA PRO A 21 0.48 3.82 -16.84
C PRO A 21 1.35 2.65 -16.35
N SER A 22 1.49 2.46 -15.02
CA SER A 22 2.24 1.31 -14.48
C SER A 22 1.59 -0.04 -14.78
N LEU A 23 0.29 -0.08 -15.07
CA LEU A 23 -0.44 -1.32 -15.36
C LEU A 23 0.00 -1.98 -16.68
N THR A 24 0.54 -1.20 -17.61
CA THR A 24 1.05 -1.69 -18.89
C THR A 24 2.55 -1.96 -18.88
N ASN A 25 3.23 -1.61 -17.79
CA ASN A 25 4.67 -1.79 -17.67
C ASN A 25 4.98 -3.24 -17.27
N GLN A 26 6.11 -3.71 -17.77
CA GLN A 26 6.73 -4.95 -17.29
C GLN A 26 7.70 -4.63 -16.15
N PHE A 27 8.26 -5.65 -15.52
CA PHE A 27 9.34 -5.48 -14.56
C PHE A 27 10.54 -4.78 -15.22
N ALA A 28 11.05 -3.74 -14.57
CA ALA A 28 12.20 -2.98 -15.05
C ALA A 28 13.42 -3.19 -14.13
N LEU A 29 14.61 -3.16 -14.72
CA LEU A 29 15.88 -3.21 -13.98
C LEU A 29 15.96 -4.41 -13.00
N ASP A 30 16.17 -4.13 -11.72
CA ASP A 30 16.29 -5.12 -10.66
C ASP A 30 14.95 -5.70 -10.19
N ASP A 31 13.81 -5.10 -10.53
CA ASP A 31 12.49 -5.60 -10.11
C ASP A 31 12.26 -7.04 -10.56
N ALA A 32 12.78 -7.40 -11.74
CA ALA A 32 12.66 -8.74 -12.29
C ALA A 32 13.33 -9.82 -11.42
N PHE A 33 14.38 -9.49 -10.67
CA PHE A 33 15.05 -10.43 -9.77
C PHE A 33 14.36 -10.56 -8.41
N VAL A 34 13.48 -9.62 -8.08
CA VAL A 34 12.88 -9.49 -6.75
C VAL A 34 11.42 -9.93 -6.77
N ALA A 35 10.69 -9.55 -7.81
CA ALA A 35 9.24 -9.71 -7.89
C ALA A 35 8.77 -10.86 -8.77
N LYS A 36 9.59 -11.33 -9.74
CA LYS A 36 9.22 -12.48 -10.57
C LYS A 36 9.40 -13.80 -9.84
N ALA A 37 8.51 -14.75 -10.13
CA ALA A 37 8.62 -16.13 -9.72
C ALA A 37 9.74 -16.88 -10.46
N ALA A 38 10.09 -16.47 -11.67
CA ALA A 38 11.26 -16.97 -12.40
C ALA A 38 12.33 -15.88 -12.50
N LEU A 39 13.52 -16.16 -11.97
CA LEU A 39 14.64 -15.25 -12.03
C LEU A 39 15.12 -15.09 -13.48
N PRO A 40 15.41 -13.85 -13.92
CA PRO A 40 15.90 -13.63 -15.28
C PRO A 40 17.29 -14.23 -15.48
N PRO A 41 17.75 -14.38 -16.74
CA PRO A 41 19.09 -14.84 -17.05
C PRO A 41 20.17 -13.98 -16.35
N PRO A 42 21.28 -14.59 -15.89
CA PRO A 42 21.71 -15.96 -16.15
C PRO A 42 21.20 -17.01 -15.15
N GLN A 43 20.48 -16.64 -14.10
CA GLN A 43 20.05 -17.61 -13.07
C GLN A 43 18.99 -18.59 -13.58
N ASP A 44 18.02 -18.10 -14.37
CA ASP A 44 16.95 -18.88 -15.03
C ASP A 44 16.34 -19.99 -14.15
N THR A 45 16.11 -19.66 -12.88
CA THR A 45 15.67 -20.58 -11.82
C THR A 45 14.49 -19.96 -11.07
N ALA A 46 13.73 -20.79 -10.35
CA ALA A 46 12.64 -20.32 -9.53
C ALA A 46 13.14 -19.40 -8.40
N ASN A 47 12.50 -18.24 -8.23
CA ASN A 47 12.74 -17.34 -7.13
C ASN A 47 12.21 -17.97 -5.83
N PRO A 48 13.06 -18.30 -4.86
CA PRO A 48 12.68 -19.07 -3.67
C PRO A 48 11.73 -18.32 -2.71
N LEU A 49 11.59 -17.01 -2.86
CA LEU A 49 10.68 -16.21 -2.03
C LEU A 49 9.33 -15.97 -2.70
N ILE A 50 9.24 -16.09 -4.03
CA ILE A 50 8.04 -15.71 -4.79
C ILE A 50 7.31 -16.92 -5.39
N SER A 51 8.05 -17.87 -5.96
CA SER A 51 7.49 -19.03 -6.69
C SER A 51 6.57 -19.90 -5.83
N GLU A 52 6.80 -19.94 -4.52
CA GLU A 52 5.96 -20.64 -3.56
C GLU A 52 5.76 -19.77 -2.31
N LEU A 53 4.57 -19.85 -1.70
CA LEU A 53 4.31 -19.21 -0.42
C LEU A 53 5.15 -19.86 0.68
N GLN A 54 5.93 -19.02 1.35
CA GLN A 54 6.78 -19.44 2.46
C GLN A 54 6.12 -19.10 3.80
N PRO A 55 6.58 -19.71 4.91
CA PRO A 55 6.23 -19.24 6.24
C PRO A 55 6.52 -17.74 6.39
N VAL A 56 5.62 -16.99 7.04
CA VAL A 56 5.73 -15.52 7.14
C VAL A 56 7.10 -15.09 7.70
N SER A 57 7.62 -15.79 8.70
CA SER A 57 8.93 -15.52 9.31
C SER A 57 10.08 -15.51 8.29
N ARG A 58 10.00 -16.34 7.24
CA ARG A 58 11.03 -16.41 6.20
C ARG A 58 11.17 -15.07 5.46
N TYR A 59 10.07 -14.39 5.16
CA TYR A 59 10.11 -13.06 4.51
C TYR A 59 10.79 -11.99 5.36
N PHE A 60 10.70 -12.09 6.70
CA PHE A 60 11.27 -11.13 7.64
C PHE A 60 12.74 -11.40 7.97
N LEU A 61 13.19 -12.64 7.81
CA LEU A 61 14.55 -13.06 8.17
C LEU A 61 15.44 -13.30 6.94
N THR A 62 14.88 -13.20 5.73
CA THR A 62 15.61 -13.48 4.49
C THR A 62 15.83 -12.21 3.70
N ASN A 63 17.06 -12.03 3.23
CA ASN A 63 17.41 -10.97 2.29
C ASN A 63 16.61 -11.12 0.99
N TYR A 64 16.10 -10.02 0.42
CA TYR A 64 15.23 -10.10 -0.76
C TYR A 64 15.93 -10.52 -2.07
N TRP A 65 17.26 -10.55 -2.10
CA TRP A 65 18.10 -11.09 -3.18
C TRP A 65 18.37 -12.59 -3.05
N HIS A 66 17.74 -13.28 -2.10
CA HIS A 66 17.92 -14.72 -1.90
C HIS A 66 17.57 -15.49 -3.19
N GLY A 67 18.52 -16.30 -3.68
CA GLY A 67 18.42 -17.01 -4.96
C GLY A 67 18.96 -16.24 -6.17
N ALA A 68 19.00 -14.91 -6.13
CA ALA A 68 19.44 -14.07 -7.25
C ALA A 68 20.97 -13.82 -7.31
N GLY A 69 21.76 -14.51 -6.47
CA GLY A 69 23.23 -14.43 -6.48
C GLY A 69 23.82 -13.10 -6.01
N ARG A 70 23.03 -12.21 -5.39
CA ARG A 70 23.51 -10.94 -4.85
C ARG A 70 23.54 -10.98 -3.32
N GLY A 71 24.65 -10.55 -2.74
CA GLY A 71 24.83 -10.45 -1.29
C GLY A 71 24.30 -9.14 -0.70
N GLY A 72 24.16 -9.09 0.63
CA GLY A 72 23.83 -7.87 1.37
C GLY A 72 22.95 -8.12 2.60
N GLN A 73 22.60 -7.04 3.30
CA GLN A 73 21.65 -7.06 4.43
C GLN A 73 20.46 -6.15 4.10
N LEU A 74 19.77 -6.45 2.99
CA LEU A 74 18.66 -5.67 2.48
C LEU A 74 17.35 -6.45 2.67
N TYR A 75 16.41 -5.83 3.38
CA TYR A 75 15.17 -6.47 3.80
C TYR A 75 13.97 -5.62 3.36
N ARG A 76 13.03 -6.25 2.65
CA ARG A 76 11.76 -5.63 2.22
C ARG A 76 10.58 -6.59 2.49
N PRO A 77 10.42 -7.07 3.74
CA PRO A 77 9.57 -8.23 4.04
C PRO A 77 8.15 -8.08 3.54
N ILE A 78 7.52 -6.93 3.81
CA ILE A 78 6.13 -6.66 3.41
C ILE A 78 6.00 -6.64 1.87
N THR A 79 6.98 -6.03 1.19
CA THR A 79 6.98 -5.95 -0.28
C THR A 79 7.14 -7.33 -0.91
N ILE A 80 8.13 -8.12 -0.49
CA ILE A 80 8.35 -9.48 -1.01
C ILE A 80 7.17 -10.39 -0.71
N TRP A 81 6.65 -10.31 0.51
CA TRP A 81 5.47 -11.07 0.89
C TRP A 81 4.25 -10.69 0.03
N SER A 82 4.08 -9.40 -0.29
CA SER A 82 3.02 -8.96 -1.21
C SER A 82 3.19 -9.55 -2.60
N TYR A 83 4.42 -9.62 -3.14
CA TYR A 83 4.69 -10.25 -4.43
C TYR A 83 4.37 -11.75 -4.40
N ALA A 84 4.79 -12.46 -3.35
CA ALA A 84 4.49 -13.88 -3.18
C ALA A 84 2.98 -14.14 -3.08
N LEU A 85 2.24 -13.30 -2.35
CA LEU A 85 0.77 -13.41 -2.26
C LEU A 85 0.08 -13.17 -3.61
N THR A 86 0.50 -12.14 -4.34
CA THR A 86 -0.04 -11.89 -5.69
C THR A 86 0.32 -13.03 -6.65
N HIS A 87 1.53 -13.57 -6.58
CA HIS A 87 1.92 -14.71 -7.39
C HIS A 87 1.08 -15.96 -7.05
N ALA A 88 0.89 -16.25 -5.76
CA ALA A 88 0.06 -17.37 -5.33
C ALA A 88 -1.41 -17.25 -5.77
N ALA A 89 -1.92 -16.03 -5.90
CA ALA A 89 -3.29 -15.76 -6.32
C ALA A 89 -3.49 -15.80 -7.84
N PHE A 90 -2.49 -15.37 -8.63
CA PHE A 90 -2.64 -15.13 -10.06
C PHE A 90 -1.69 -15.94 -10.97
N GLY A 91 -0.70 -16.62 -10.39
CA GLY A 91 0.27 -17.46 -11.10
C GLY A 91 1.38 -16.69 -11.83
N SER A 92 2.16 -17.43 -12.62
CA SER A 92 3.20 -16.92 -13.54
C SER A 92 2.68 -16.79 -14.97
N GLY A 93 3.36 -15.98 -15.79
CA GLY A 93 3.16 -15.93 -17.23
C GLY A 93 3.70 -14.64 -17.85
N ASP A 94 3.40 -14.42 -19.13
CA ASP A 94 3.85 -13.24 -19.89
C ASP A 94 3.34 -11.90 -19.33
N ASN A 95 2.34 -11.95 -18.45
CA ASN A 95 1.74 -10.78 -17.82
C ASN A 95 1.79 -10.82 -16.28
N GLU A 96 2.81 -11.48 -15.72
CA GLU A 96 3.04 -11.57 -14.27
C GLU A 96 3.13 -10.19 -13.59
N ALA A 97 3.59 -9.15 -14.31
CA ALA A 97 3.68 -7.78 -13.78
C ALA A 97 2.32 -7.15 -13.44
N LEU A 98 1.27 -7.46 -14.22
CA LEU A 98 -0.03 -6.80 -14.10
C LEU A 98 -0.69 -6.98 -12.71
N PRO A 99 -0.77 -8.20 -12.13
CA PRO A 99 -1.27 -8.39 -10.78
C PRO A 99 -0.53 -7.56 -9.72
N HIS A 100 0.81 -7.50 -9.78
CA HIS A 100 1.61 -6.72 -8.83
C HIS A 100 1.33 -5.22 -8.95
N HIS A 101 1.29 -4.69 -10.18
CA HIS A 101 1.00 -3.29 -10.42
C HIS A 101 -0.44 -2.94 -10.02
N SER A 102 -1.40 -3.81 -10.30
CA SER A 102 -2.81 -3.63 -9.91
C SER A 102 -2.94 -3.53 -8.39
N PHE A 103 -2.29 -4.45 -7.66
CA PHE A 103 -2.26 -4.40 -6.20
C PHE A 103 -1.63 -3.09 -5.69
N ASN A 104 -0.53 -2.66 -6.30
CA ASN A 104 0.12 -1.40 -5.93
C ASN A 104 -0.77 -0.17 -6.18
N VAL A 105 -1.48 -0.11 -7.31
CA VAL A 105 -2.45 0.96 -7.60
C VAL A 105 -3.56 1.00 -6.55
N LEU A 106 -4.09 -0.17 -6.15
CA LEU A 106 -5.10 -0.26 -5.09
C LEU A 106 -4.56 0.25 -3.75
N LEU A 107 -3.31 -0.06 -3.40
CA LEU A 107 -2.68 0.46 -2.18
C LEU A 107 -2.54 2.00 -2.21
N HIS A 108 -2.21 2.59 -3.36
CA HIS A 108 -2.15 4.06 -3.48
C HIS A 108 -3.53 4.70 -3.32
N LEU A 109 -4.56 4.12 -3.94
CA LEU A 109 -5.94 4.58 -3.76
C LEU A 109 -6.41 4.46 -2.31
N LEU A 110 -6.07 3.34 -1.66
CA LEU A 110 -6.36 3.12 -0.24
C LEU A 110 -5.63 4.15 0.64
N ALA A 111 -4.36 4.42 0.38
CA ALA A 111 -3.57 5.40 1.11
C ALA A 111 -4.16 6.81 0.98
N VAL A 112 -4.57 7.22 -0.22
CA VAL A 112 -5.24 8.52 -0.45
C VAL A 112 -6.59 8.57 0.24
N TRP A 113 -7.38 7.49 0.22
CA TRP A 113 -8.63 7.42 0.98
C TRP A 113 -8.41 7.55 2.48
N LEU A 114 -7.43 6.84 3.04
CA LEU A 114 -7.08 6.92 4.46
C LEU A 114 -6.57 8.32 4.85
N ALA A 115 -5.70 8.92 4.04
CA ALA A 115 -5.19 10.27 4.25
C ALA A 115 -6.32 11.30 4.23
N TYR A 116 -7.24 11.20 3.26
CA TYR A 116 -8.43 12.04 3.20
C TYR A 116 -9.31 11.89 4.45
N ARG A 117 -9.54 10.67 4.93
CA ARG A 117 -10.30 10.42 6.16
C ARG A 117 -9.59 10.97 7.40
N ALA A 118 -8.28 10.81 7.49
CA ALA A 118 -7.48 11.30 8.61
C ALA A 118 -7.50 12.83 8.69
N GLY A 119 -7.25 13.51 7.56
CA GLY A 119 -7.32 14.98 7.48
C GLY A 119 -8.68 15.52 7.94
N ARG A 120 -9.78 14.87 7.51
CA ARG A 120 -11.13 15.27 7.93
C ARG A 120 -11.41 15.06 9.42
N ARG A 121 -10.80 14.04 10.04
CA ARG A 121 -10.89 13.85 11.49
C ARG A 121 -10.20 14.99 12.23
N THR A 122 -9.05 15.44 11.73
CA THR A 122 -8.31 16.57 12.27
C THR A 122 -9.08 17.88 12.12
N GLU A 123 -9.63 18.18 10.94
CA GLU A 123 -10.48 19.35 10.71
C GLU A 123 -11.69 19.38 11.65
N ALA A 124 -12.39 18.25 11.79
CA ALA A 124 -13.54 18.15 12.68
C ALA A 124 -13.15 18.41 14.15
N ARG A 125 -11.97 17.94 14.58
CA ARG A 125 -11.44 18.20 15.91
C ARG A 125 -11.10 19.68 16.10
N GLN A 126 -10.44 20.31 15.12
CA GLN A 126 -10.13 21.74 15.16
C GLN A 126 -11.39 22.61 15.25
N HIS A 127 -12.44 22.27 14.50
CA HIS A 127 -13.73 22.97 14.58
C HIS A 127 -14.42 22.78 15.94
N LEU A 128 -14.32 21.59 16.54
CA LEU A 128 -14.84 21.34 17.89
C LEU A 128 -14.07 22.16 18.92
N ASP A 129 -12.74 22.14 18.89
CA ASP A 129 -11.88 22.91 19.81
C ASP A 129 -12.15 24.42 19.69
N ALA A 130 -12.33 24.94 18.46
CA ALA A 130 -12.69 26.33 18.23
C ALA A 130 -14.10 26.68 18.76
N ALA A 131 -15.08 25.79 18.60
CA ALA A 131 -16.42 25.99 19.14
C ALA A 131 -16.41 26.01 20.68
N LEU A 132 -15.66 25.11 21.32
CA LEU A 132 -15.47 25.07 22.77
C LEU A 132 -14.75 26.32 23.32
N ALA A 133 -13.90 26.96 22.51
CA ALA A 133 -13.22 28.20 22.89
C ALA A 133 -14.16 29.43 22.85
N ILE A 134 -15.22 29.40 22.03
CA ILE A 134 -16.21 30.48 21.93
C ILE A 134 -17.21 30.42 23.08
N ASP A 135 -17.62 29.22 23.51
CA ASP A 135 -18.55 29.03 24.64
C ASP A 135 -17.96 28.04 25.66
N PRO A 136 -17.39 28.54 26.78
CA PRO A 136 -16.83 27.70 27.83
C PRO A 136 -17.84 26.76 28.50
N GLY A 137 -19.14 27.10 28.52
CA GLY A 137 -20.19 26.26 29.11
C GLY A 137 -20.42 24.96 28.31
N LEU A 138 -20.11 25.01 27.01
CA LEU A 138 -20.14 23.85 26.11
C LEU A 138 -19.01 22.85 26.43
N LYS A 139 -17.89 23.32 27.00
CA LYS A 139 -16.78 22.48 27.46
C LYS A 139 -17.17 21.68 28.71
N GLU A 140 -17.77 22.32 29.70
CA GLU A 140 -18.30 21.64 30.90
C GLU A 140 -19.33 20.57 30.55
N ALA A 141 -20.27 20.87 29.64
CA ALA A 141 -21.26 19.90 29.18
C ALA A 141 -20.64 18.71 28.44
N SER A 142 -19.59 18.94 27.63
CA SER A 142 -18.84 17.89 26.94
C SER A 142 -18.07 17.00 27.93
N ASP A 143 -17.38 17.59 28.91
CA ASP A 143 -16.60 16.88 29.92
C ASP A 143 -17.50 16.04 30.85
N LEU A 144 -18.67 16.57 31.22
CA LEU A 144 -19.70 15.83 31.94
C LEU A 144 -20.17 14.61 31.15
N ARG A 145 -20.43 14.75 29.85
CA ARG A 145 -20.89 13.63 29.00
C ARG A 145 -19.86 12.50 28.91
N HIS A 146 -18.56 12.82 28.97
CA HIS A 146 -17.49 11.82 28.97
C HIS A 146 -17.32 11.09 30.30
N ARG A 147 -17.67 11.72 31.43
CA ARG A 147 -17.62 11.10 32.77
C ARG A 147 -18.67 10.02 33.03
N TRP A 148 -19.77 10.01 32.26
CA TRP A 148 -20.90 9.09 32.46
C TRP A 148 -20.99 8.00 31.37
N ARG A 149 -19.92 7.80 30.60
CA ARG A 149 -19.75 6.68 29.67
C ARG A 149 -18.65 5.76 30.19
#